data_AF-A0A1Q8UH31-F1
#
_entry.id   AF-A0A1Q8UH31-F1
#
_cell.length_a   1.000
_cell.length_b   1.000
_cell.length_c   1.000
_cell.angle_alpha   90.00
_cell.angle_beta   90.00
_cell.angle_gamma   90.00
#
_symmetry.space_group_name_H-M   'P 1'
#
loop_
_entity.id
_entity.type
_entity.pdbx_description
1 polymer ?
#
loop_
_entity_poly.entity_id
_entity_poly.type
_entity_poly.pdbx_seq_one_letter_code
_entity_poly.pdbx_strand_id
1 'polypeptide(L)' 'MPARAMYCQTCDSDEQHRSLTADEKTWLRARTGRRSVDEFFMCKAPDCRNVRSGFNKHPFDPVIRVPVPD' A
#
# COMPACT_ATOMS: atom_id res chain seq x y z
N MET A 1 14.18 -1.16 8.77
CA MET A 1 13.16 -0.31 9.42
C MET A 1 11.95 -1.18 9.69
N PRO A 2 11.51 -1.37 10.95
CA PRO A 2 10.43 -2.29 11.28
C PRO A 2 9.10 -1.84 10.66
N ALA A 3 8.24 -2.80 10.33
CA ALA A 3 6.88 -2.55 9.87
C ALA A 3 6.15 -1.70 10.91
N ARG A 4 5.68 -0.53 10.51
CA ARG A 4 5.00 0.39 11.42
C ARG A 4 3.52 0.04 11.39
N ALA A 5 2.96 -0.30 12.55
CA ALA A 5 1.52 -0.40 12.70
C ALA A 5 0.94 1.00 12.45
N MET A 6 0.03 1.10 11.51
CA MET A 6 -0.60 2.36 11.15
C MET A 6 -2.05 2.09 10.78
N TYR A 7 -2.91 3.04 11.09
CA TYR A 7 -4.33 2.95 10.75
C TYR A 7 -4.57 2.73 9.25
N CYS A 8 -5.25 1.63 8.93
CA CYS A 8 -5.74 1.31 7.61
C CYS A 8 -7.23 1.66 7.52
N GLN A 9 -7.58 2.56 6.61
CA GLN A 9 -9.00 2.93 6.41
C GLN A 9 -9.84 1.74 5.93
N THR A 10 -9.25 0.79 5.19
CA THR A 10 -9.99 -0.36 4.66
C THR A 10 -10.25 -1.42 5.72
N CYS A 11 -9.33 -1.60 6.68
CA CYS A 11 -9.54 -2.51 7.81
C CYS A 11 -10.26 -1.84 8.98
N ASP A 12 -10.37 -0.50 8.95
CA ASP A 12 -10.79 0.32 10.08
C ASP A 12 -10.00 0.03 11.36
N SER A 13 -8.70 -0.29 11.23
CA SER A 13 -7.84 -0.76 12.33
C SER A 13 -6.36 -0.47 12.08
N ASP A 14 -5.56 -0.45 13.15
CA ASP A 14 -4.10 -0.26 13.10
C ASP A 14 -3.38 -1.53 12.67
N GLU A 15 -3.19 -1.65 11.35
CA GLU A 15 -2.54 -2.80 10.75
C GLU A 15 -1.05 -2.58 10.50
N GLN A 16 -0.28 -3.67 10.44
CA GLN A 16 1.11 -3.60 10.01
C GLN A 16 1.19 -3.21 8.54
N HIS A 17 1.91 -2.14 8.24
CA HIS A 17 2.19 -1.73 6.88
C HIS A 17 3.66 -1.96 6.55
N ARG A 18 3.92 -2.51 5.36
CA ARG A 18 5.27 -2.68 4.81
C ARG A 18 5.46 -1.83 3.57
N SER A 19 6.71 -1.49 3.27
CA SER A 19 7.05 -0.91 1.97
C SER A 19 6.79 -1.93 0.85
N LEU A 20 6.41 -1.42 -0.31
CA LEU A 20 6.25 -2.23 -1.53
C LEU A 20 7.61 -2.82 -1.98
N THR A 21 7.59 -4.01 -2.58
CA THR A 21 8.76 -4.60 -3.25
C THR A 21 9.04 -3.91 -4.59
N ALA A 22 10.18 -4.19 -5.22
CA ALA A 22 10.53 -3.59 -6.51
C ALA A 22 9.47 -3.85 -7.60
N ASP A 23 8.95 -5.09 -7.66
CA ASP A 23 7.89 -5.47 -8.59
C ASP A 23 6.57 -4.74 -8.30
N GLU A 24 6.15 -4.70 -7.04
CA GLU A 24 4.91 -4.02 -6.64
C GLU A 24 5.01 -2.51 -6.90
N LYS A 25 6.18 -1.90 -6.69
CA LYS A 25 6.45 -0.51 -7.03
C LYS A 25 6.34 -0.29 -8.53
N THR A 26 6.91 -1.17 -9.34
CA THR A 26 6.86 -1.09 -10.81
C THR A 26 5.42 -1.20 -11.30
N TRP A 27 4.67 -2.17 -10.77
CA TRP A 27 3.24 -2.33 -11.04
C TRP A 27 2.43 -1.10 -10.64
N LEU A 28 2.66 -0.56 -9.44
CA LEU A 28 1.94 0.61 -8.95
C LEU A 28 2.27 1.86 -9.79
N ARG A 29 3.52 2.05 -10.19
CA ARG A 29 3.93 3.13 -11.11
C ARG A 29 3.21 3.00 -12.44
N ALA A 30 3.20 1.80 -13.03
CA ALA A 30 2.53 1.54 -14.30
C ALA A 30 1.01 1.78 -14.21
N ARG A 31 0.38 1.41 -13.08
CA ARG A 31 -1.06 1.56 -12.88
C ARG A 31 -1.50 2.98 -12.55
N THR A 32 -0.69 3.73 -11.81
CA THR A 32 -1.05 5.08 -11.33
C THR A 32 -0.44 6.21 -12.13
N GLY A 33 0.54 5.91 -12.99
CA GLY A 33 1.31 6.92 -13.73
C GLY A 33 2.23 7.77 -12.85
N ARG A 34 2.38 7.47 -11.56
CA ARG A 34 3.22 8.26 -10.64
C ARG A 34 4.70 8.00 -10.88
N ARG A 35 5.51 9.06 -10.81
CA ARG A 35 6.99 8.97 -10.83
C ARG A 35 7.57 8.32 -9.57
N SER A 36 6.99 8.64 -8.41
CA SER A 36 7.46 8.16 -7.11
C SER A 36 6.38 7.35 -6.43
N VAL A 37 6.78 6.15 -5.97
CA VAL A 37 5.90 5.23 -5.24
C VAL A 37 6.54 4.68 -3.95
N ASP A 38 7.73 5.17 -3.61
CA ASP A 38 8.46 4.76 -2.41
C ASP A 38 7.81 5.25 -1.11
N GLU A 39 6.96 6.27 -1.21
CA GLU A 39 6.11 6.76 -0.12
C GLU A 39 4.91 5.86 0.19
N PHE A 40 4.65 4.86 -0.66
CA PHE A 40 3.53 3.96 -0.50
C PHE A 40 3.90 2.71 0.29
N PHE A 41 2.96 2.34 1.14
CA PHE A 41 3.01 1.17 1.99
C PHE A 41 1.78 0.32 1.71
N MET A 42 2.00 -0.99 1.71
CA MET A 42 0.95 -1.99 1.62
C MET A 42 0.58 -2.47 3.01
N CYS A 43 -0.72 -2.54 3.29
CA CYS A 43 -1.24 -3.25 4.45
C CYS A 43 -0.91 -4.74 4.37
N LYS A 44 -0.30 -5.30 5.41
CA LYS A 44 0.09 -6.72 5.50
C LYS A 44 -1.10 -7.62 5.89
N ALA A 45 -2.27 -7.06 6.21
CA ALA A 45 -3.46 -7.85 6.48
C ALA A 45 -3.83 -8.69 5.23
N PRO A 46 -4.14 -9.99 5.40
CA PRO A 46 -4.30 -10.95 4.30
C PRO A 46 -5.37 -10.52 3.27
N ASP A 47 -6.46 -9.92 3.73
CA ASP A 47 -7.61 -9.54 2.89
C ASP A 47 -7.62 -8.06 2.46
N CYS A 48 -6.73 -7.24 3.01
CA CYS A 48 -6.73 -5.81 2.71
C CYS A 48 -5.80 -5.48 1.55
N ARG A 49 -4.49 -5.71 1.74
CA ARG A 49 -3.41 -5.36 0.79
C ARG A 49 -3.53 -3.95 0.19
N ASN A 50 -4.23 -3.05 0.88
CA ASN A 50 -4.49 -1.71 0.39
C ASN A 50 -3.19 -0.92 0.39
N VAL A 51 -2.99 -0.17 -0.68
CA VAL A 51 -1.89 0.76 -0.84
C VAL A 51 -2.30 2.10 -0.23
N ARG A 52 -1.52 2.55 0.75
CA ARG A 52 -1.66 3.88 1.34
C ARG A 52 -0.31 4.61 1.36
N SER A 53 -0.32 5.93 1.47
CA SER A 53 0.92 6.67 1.72
C SER A 53 1.07 7.02 3.20
N GLY A 54 2.28 7.41 3.61
CA GLY A 54 2.54 7.82 4.99
C GLY A 54 1.63 8.96 5.48
N PHE A 55 1.32 9.91 4.59
CA PHE A 55 0.53 11.10 4.89
C PHE A 55 -0.95 10.99 4.46
N ASN A 56 -1.23 10.24 3.38
CA ASN A 56 -2.59 10.08 2.87
C ASN A 56 -3.10 8.65 3.13
N LYS A 57 -4.18 8.55 3.90
CA LYS A 57 -4.84 7.29 4.26
C LYS A 57 -5.57 6.66 3.06
N HIS A 58 -5.97 7.47 2.09
CA HIS A 58 -6.70 7.06 0.90
C HIS A 58 -6.17 7.83 -0.33
N PRO A 59 -4.98 7.46 -0.85
CA PRO A 59 -4.38 8.17 -1.98
C PRO A 59 -5.01 7.84 -3.34
N PHE A 60 -5.80 6.76 -3.42
CA PHE A 60 -6.39 6.27 -4.66
C PHE A 60 -7.86 5.93 -4.44
N ASP A 61 -8.74 6.51 -5.25
CA ASP A 61 -10.17 6.18 -5.32
C ASP A 61 -10.47 5.68 -6.76
N PRO A 62 -10.81 4.39 -6.97
CA PRO A 62 -10.98 3.34 -5.97
C PRO A 62 -9.66 2.82 -5.38
N VAL A 63 -9.73 2.25 -4.16
CA VAL A 63 -8.57 1.70 -3.43
C VAL A 63 -7.77 0.70 -4.27
N ILE A 64 -6.45 0.87 -4.30
CA ILE A 64 -5.56 -0.04 -5.02
C ILE A 64 -5.11 -1.14 -4.07
N ARG A 65 -5.43 -2.39 -4.42
CA ARG A 65 -4.96 -3.58 -3.70
C ARG A 65 -3.82 -4.21 -4.47
N VAL A 66 -2.71 -4.45 -3.80
CA VAL A 66 -1.57 -5.10 -4.43
C VAL A 66 -1.91 -6.58 -4.72
N PRO A 67 -1.68 -7.06 -5.96
CA PRO A 67 -1.92 -8.47 -6.31
C PRO A 67 -1.02 -9.41 -5.51
N VAL A 68 -1.50 -10.63 -5.22
CA VAL A 68 -0.62 -11.68 -4.67
C VAL A 68 0.19 -12.21 -5.84
N PRO A 69 1.54 -12.20 -5.80
CA PRO A 69 2.32 -13.01 -6.73
C PRO A 69 2.00 -14.49 -6.46
N ASP A 70 1.66 -15.23 -7.51
CA ASP A 70 1.39 -16.68 -7.48
C ASP A 70 2.56 -17.48 -6.88
#